data_AF-A0A4R1KDS9-F1
#
_entry.id   AF-A0A4R1KDS9-F1
#
_cell.length_a   1.000
_cell.length_b   1.000
_cell.length_c   1.000
_cell.angle_alpha   90.00
_cell.angle_beta   90.00
_cell.angle_gamma   90.00
#
_symmetry.space_group_name_H-M   'P 1'
#
loop_
_entity.id
_entity.type
_entity.pdbx_description
1 polymer ?
#
loop_
_entity_poly.entity_id
_entity_poly.type
_entity_poly.pdbx_seq_one_letter_code
_entity_poly.pdbx_strand_id
1 'polypeptide(L)'
;MNSELEQQEYKRNATDEIDWIEITQLHEATLKISQNCFEFKKLCVALIGVAAVALGKLTSNNLDPSYFIVPLLISFGFWIADFTAYYFQRVTRRRMNTRLQAIANRNEVTDTDIRPVEASWISSMFNLSMTLYFVLMTLSVLGLVLLLKGVIS
;
A
#
# COMPACT_ATOMS: atom_id res chain seq x y z
N MET A 1 34.36 24.93 -33.58
CA MET A 1 33.63 26.03 -32.92
C MET A 1 32.71 25.36 -31.91
N ASN A 2 33.20 25.20 -30.67
CA ASN A 2 32.46 24.57 -29.58
C ASN A 2 31.43 25.57 -29.06
N SER A 3 30.16 25.40 -29.46
CA SER A 3 29.06 26.00 -28.70
C SER A 3 28.79 25.07 -27.53
N GLU A 4 29.55 25.24 -26.45
CA GLU A 4 29.08 24.83 -25.14
C GLU A 4 27.74 25.54 -24.93
N LEU A 5 26.65 24.78 -24.99
CA LEU A 5 25.34 25.25 -24.60
C LEU A 5 25.50 25.73 -23.15
N GLU A 6 25.56 27.03 -22.93
CA GLU A 6 25.38 27.62 -21.60
C GLU A 6 24.04 27.09 -21.09
N GLN A 7 24.07 26.04 -20.27
CA GLN A 7 22.91 25.63 -19.51
C GLN A 7 22.58 26.82 -18.62
N GLN A 8 21.56 27.56 -19.00
CA GLN A 8 21.07 28.70 -18.25
C GLN A 8 20.88 28.24 -16.80
N GLU A 9 21.57 28.90 -15.87
CA GLU A 9 21.53 28.53 -14.46
C GLU A 9 20.08 28.56 -13.98
N TYR A 10 19.59 27.43 -13.47
CA TYR A 10 18.21 27.33 -12.97
C TYR A 10 18.00 28.33 -11.83
N LYS A 11 17.19 29.36 -12.09
CA LYS A 11 16.81 30.35 -11.08
C LYS A 11 15.41 30.07 -10.57
N ARG A 12 15.34 29.40 -9.42
CA ARG A 12 14.09 29.07 -8.73
C ARG A 12 13.25 30.33 -8.51
N ASN A 13 12.06 30.37 -9.10
CA ASN A 13 11.10 31.45 -8.89
C ASN A 13 10.14 31.11 -7.74
N ALA A 14 9.33 32.09 -7.30
CA ALA A 14 8.40 31.92 -6.19
C ALA A 14 7.37 30.80 -6.45
N THR A 15 6.94 30.60 -7.71
CA THR A 15 6.01 29.54 -8.08
C THR A 15 6.66 28.16 -7.96
N ASP A 16 7.92 28.02 -8.37
CA ASP A 16 8.68 26.78 -8.20
C ASP A 16 8.91 26.49 -6.71
N GLU A 17 9.14 27.52 -5.89
CA GLU A 17 9.26 27.36 -4.44
C GLU A 17 7.99 26.76 -3.81
N ILE A 18 6.82 27.28 -4.17
CA ILE A 18 5.52 26.74 -3.73
C ILE A 18 5.34 25.29 -4.19
N ASP A 19 5.61 25.00 -5.47
CA ASP A 19 5.45 23.64 -6.00
C ASP A 19 6.39 22.64 -5.31
N TRP A 20 7.63 23.04 -4.99
CA TRP A 20 8.56 22.20 -4.23
C TRP A 20 8.13 21.95 -2.78
N ILE A 21 7.50 22.92 -2.13
CA ILE A 21 6.90 22.73 -0.80
C ILE A 21 5.77 21.71 -0.90
N GLU A 22 4.88 21.83 -1.90
CA GLU A 22 3.80 20.86 -2.13
C GLU A 22 4.36 19.45 -2.40
N ILE A 23 5.38 19.34 -3.27
CA ILE A 23 6.05 18.06 -3.56
C ILE A 23 6.60 17.42 -2.28
N THR A 24 7.23 18.21 -1.41
CA THR A 24 7.76 17.72 -0.14
C THR A 24 6.64 17.18 0.75
N GLN A 25 5.54 17.92 0.90
CA GLN A 25 4.37 17.47 1.67
C GLN A 25 3.74 16.19 1.09
N LEU A 26 3.64 16.09 -0.24
CA LEU A 26 3.11 14.90 -0.92
C LEU A 26 4.04 13.70 -0.74
N HIS A 27 5.36 13.90 -0.74
CA HIS A 27 6.33 12.85 -0.47
C HIS A 27 6.22 12.34 0.97
N GLU A 28 6.17 13.23 1.95
CA GLU A 28 5.97 12.89 3.36
C GLU A 28 4.65 12.14 3.58
N ALA A 29 3.56 12.60 2.97
CA ALA A 29 2.27 11.92 3.01
C ALA A 29 2.36 10.51 2.40
N THR A 30 3.09 10.34 1.29
CA THR A 30 3.34 9.04 0.66
C THR A 30 4.08 8.09 1.60
N LEU A 31 5.14 8.58 2.26
CA LEU A 31 5.92 7.78 3.22
C LEU A 31 5.05 7.37 4.42
N LYS A 32 4.26 8.30 4.97
CA LYS A 32 3.36 8.03 6.10
C LYS A 32 2.30 6.99 5.74
N ILE A 33 1.71 7.06 4.55
CA ILE A 33 0.76 6.04 4.07
C ILE A 33 1.47 4.69 3.96
N SER A 34 2.67 4.63 3.40
CA SER A 34 3.45 3.39 3.31
C SER A 34 3.75 2.79 4.69
N GLN A 35 4.08 3.62 5.67
CA GLN A 35 4.29 3.17 7.05
C GLN A 35 2.99 2.61 7.65
N ASN A 36 1.86 3.30 7.47
CA ASN A 36 0.56 2.81 7.93
C ASN A 36 0.20 1.44 7.31
N CYS A 37 0.49 1.25 6.01
CA CYS A 37 0.29 -0.02 5.33
C CYS A 37 1.11 -1.17 5.97
N PHE A 38 2.32 -0.87 6.43
CA PHE A 38 3.14 -1.82 7.17
C PHE A 38 2.60 -2.09 8.58
N GLU A 39 2.15 -1.04 9.28
CA GLU A 39 1.51 -1.18 10.60
C GLU A 39 0.24 -2.04 10.52
N PHE A 40 -0.60 -1.86 9.50
CA PHE A 40 -1.78 -2.70 9.28
C PHE A 40 -1.44 -4.18 9.16
N LYS A 41 -0.37 -4.52 8.45
CA LYS A 41 0.10 -5.91 8.31
C LYS A 41 0.55 -6.49 9.66
N LYS A 42 1.33 -5.73 10.44
CA LYS A 42 1.76 -6.15 11.77
C LYS A 42 0.57 -6.38 12.70
N LEU A 43 -0.37 -5.43 12.74
CA LEU A 43 -1.57 -5.52 13.56
C LEU A 43 -2.46 -6.70 13.14
N CYS A 44 -2.57 -6.97 11.84
CA CYS A 44 -3.30 -8.13 11.33
C CYS A 44 -2.74 -9.45 11.89
N VAL A 45 -1.41 -9.66 11.78
CA VAL A 45 -0.77 -10.88 12.29
C VAL A 45 -0.88 -10.98 13.81
N ALA A 46 -0.66 -9.87 14.52
CA ALA A 46 -0.79 -9.83 15.97
C ALA A 46 -2.22 -10.18 16.42
N LEU A 47 -3.24 -9.62 15.76
CA LEU A 47 -4.63 -9.87 16.08
C LEU A 47 -5.04 -11.33 15.80
N ILE A 48 -4.55 -11.91 14.70
CA ILE A 48 -4.73 -13.35 14.41
C ILE A 48 -4.10 -14.20 15.52
N GLY A 49 -2.89 -13.88 15.97
CA GLY A 49 -2.23 -14.59 17.06
C GLY A 49 -3.02 -14.55 18.37
N VAL A 50 -3.51 -13.36 18.75
CA VAL A 50 -4.37 -13.18 19.94
C VAL A 50 -5.69 -13.95 19.78
N ALA A 51 -6.31 -13.87 18.61
CA ALA A 51 -7.55 -14.58 18.32
C ALA A 51 -7.37 -16.10 18.43
N ALA A 52 -6.27 -16.66 17.91
CA ALA A 52 -5.98 -18.09 18.00
C ALA A 52 -5.86 -18.57 19.46
N VAL A 53 -5.17 -17.81 20.31
CA VAL A 53 -5.07 -18.12 21.76
C VAL A 53 -6.43 -18.03 22.45
N ALA A 54 -7.24 -17.02 22.11
CA ALA A 54 -8.58 -16.86 22.66
C ALA A 54 -9.50 -18.02 22.27
N LEU A 55 -9.50 -18.41 20.99
CA LEU A 55 -10.28 -19.55 20.49
C LEU A 55 -9.87 -20.84 21.17
N GLY A 56 -8.56 -21.12 21.32
CA GLY A 56 -8.04 -22.26 22.09
C GLY A 56 -8.68 -22.42 23.46
N LYS A 57 -8.81 -21.31 24.19
CA LYS A 57 -9.43 -21.32 25.53
C LYS A 57 -10.95 -21.50 25.47
N LEU A 58 -11.62 -20.94 24.48
CA LEU A 58 -13.08 -20.98 24.36
C LEU A 58 -13.62 -22.32 23.85
N THR A 59 -12.82 -23.03 23.05
CA THR A 59 -13.22 -24.29 22.40
C THR A 59 -12.73 -25.52 23.15
N SER A 60 -12.11 -25.32 24.32
CA SER A 60 -11.42 -26.37 25.09
C SER A 60 -10.36 -27.10 24.25
N ASN A 61 -9.66 -26.37 23.39
CA ASN A 61 -8.68 -26.88 22.40
C ASN A 61 -9.25 -27.86 21.36
N ASN A 62 -10.58 -27.93 21.17
CA ASN A 62 -11.14 -28.66 20.04
C ASN A 62 -11.07 -27.80 18.79
N LEU A 63 -10.70 -28.41 17.66
CA LEU A 63 -10.67 -27.73 16.38
C LEU A 63 -12.11 -27.55 15.86
N ASP A 64 -12.51 -26.30 15.70
CA ASP A 64 -13.81 -25.95 15.14
C ASP A 64 -13.66 -24.93 14.00
N PRO A 65 -14.71 -24.71 13.17
CA PRO A 65 -14.64 -23.80 12.03
C PRO A 65 -14.20 -22.36 12.37
N SER A 66 -14.38 -21.90 13.61
CA SER A 66 -14.00 -20.56 14.08
C SER A 66 -12.51 -20.27 13.90
N TYR A 67 -11.64 -21.28 14.04
CA TYR A 67 -10.19 -21.15 13.84
C TYR A 67 -9.81 -20.72 12.42
N PHE A 68 -10.70 -20.94 11.45
CA PHE A 68 -10.49 -20.57 10.06
C PHE A 68 -11.30 -19.32 9.69
N ILE A 69 -12.54 -19.22 10.16
CA ILE A 69 -13.42 -18.09 9.85
C ILE A 69 -12.91 -16.78 10.48
N VAL A 70 -12.43 -16.81 11.73
CA VAL A 70 -11.99 -15.60 12.43
C VAL A 70 -10.74 -14.98 11.76
N PRO A 71 -9.66 -15.74 11.48
CA PRO A 71 -8.52 -15.18 10.76
C PRO A 71 -8.85 -14.73 9.33
N LEU A 72 -9.82 -15.38 8.66
CA LEU A 72 -10.30 -14.98 7.35
C LEU A 72 -10.95 -13.58 7.40
N LEU A 73 -11.85 -13.36 8.36
CA LEU A 73 -12.52 -12.07 8.55
C LEU A 73 -11.54 -10.97 8.95
N ILE A 74 -10.59 -11.27 9.85
CA ILE A 74 -9.53 -10.32 10.24
C ILE A 74 -8.70 -9.93 9.01
N SER A 75 -8.19 -10.92 8.27
CA SER A 75 -7.35 -10.69 7.08
C SER A 75 -8.09 -9.89 6.01
N PHE A 76 -9.38 -10.19 5.79
CA PHE A 76 -10.21 -9.46 4.83
C PHE A 76 -10.44 -8.01 5.25
N GLY A 77 -10.73 -7.74 6.52
CA GLY A 77 -10.91 -6.38 7.03
C GLY A 77 -9.64 -5.53 6.89
N PHE A 78 -8.48 -6.09 7.26
CA PHE A 78 -7.20 -5.40 7.09
C PHE A 78 -6.82 -5.23 5.63
N TRP A 79 -7.12 -6.19 4.76
CA TRP A 79 -6.92 -6.05 3.32
C TRP A 79 -7.69 -4.85 2.76
N ILE A 80 -8.95 -4.64 3.19
CA ILE A 80 -9.74 -3.47 2.78
C ILE A 80 -9.10 -2.15 3.20
N ALA A 81 -8.69 -2.06 4.46
CA ALA A 81 -8.03 -0.87 4.98
C ALA A 81 -6.72 -0.58 4.21
N ASP A 82 -5.93 -1.62 3.95
CA ASP A 82 -4.62 -1.50 3.34
C ASP A 82 -4.69 -1.15 1.85
N PHE A 83 -5.56 -1.78 1.07
CA PHE A 83 -5.69 -1.41 -0.36
C PHE A 83 -6.26 -0.01 -0.53
N THR A 84 -7.13 0.43 0.38
CA THR A 84 -7.66 1.80 0.39
C THR A 84 -6.54 2.81 0.64
N ALA A 85 -5.70 2.55 1.65
CA ALA A 85 -4.52 3.37 1.92
C ALA A 85 -3.56 3.39 0.72
N TYR A 86 -3.27 2.22 0.14
CA TYR A 86 -2.42 2.10 -1.04
C TYR A 86 -2.98 2.85 -2.26
N TYR A 87 -4.30 2.83 -2.48
CA TYR A 87 -4.94 3.63 -3.52
C TYR A 87 -4.67 5.13 -3.32
N PHE A 88 -4.84 5.65 -2.10
CA PHE A 88 -4.50 7.04 -1.81
C PHE A 88 -3.01 7.34 -1.97
N GLN A 89 -2.13 6.40 -1.64
CA GLN A 89 -0.69 6.54 -1.92
C GLN A 89 -0.42 6.78 -3.42
N ARG A 90 -1.10 6.04 -4.31
CA ARG A 90 -0.96 6.22 -5.76
C ARG A 90 -1.53 7.56 -6.23
N VAL A 91 -2.66 7.98 -5.68
CA VAL A 91 -3.24 9.31 -5.96
C VAL A 91 -2.27 10.43 -5.55
N THR A 92 -1.67 10.35 -4.37
CA THR A 92 -0.68 11.33 -3.88
C THR A 92 0.54 11.36 -4.78
N ARG A 93 1.07 10.20 -5.18
CA ARG A 93 2.19 10.12 -6.14
C ARG A 93 1.85 10.71 -7.50
N ARG A 94 0.63 10.48 -8.00
CA ARG A 94 0.18 11.09 -9.26
C ARG A 94 0.18 12.63 -9.17
N ARG A 95 -0.35 13.21 -8.08
CA ARG A 95 -0.33 14.67 -7.86
C ARG A 95 1.09 15.21 -7.77
N MET A 96 1.98 14.50 -7.07
CA MET A 96 3.40 14.86 -6.98
C MET A 96 4.06 14.89 -8.36
N ASN A 97 3.81 13.89 -9.20
CA ASN A 97 4.34 13.84 -10.56
C ASN A 97 3.79 14.96 -11.44
N THR A 98 2.52 15.35 -11.28
CA THR A 98 1.96 16.52 -11.99
C THR A 98 2.69 17.81 -11.62
N ARG A 99 3.06 18.01 -10.35
CA ARG A 99 3.84 19.19 -9.92
C ARG A 99 5.27 19.16 -10.47
N LEU A 100 5.91 18.00 -10.44
CA LEU A 100 7.25 17.82 -11.04
C LEU A 100 7.23 18.13 -12.55
N GLN A 101 6.21 17.67 -13.27
CA GLN A 101 6.03 17.98 -14.69
C GLN A 101 5.78 19.47 -14.92
N ALA A 102 5.02 20.14 -14.06
CA ALA A 102 4.80 21.58 -14.18
C ALA A 102 6.10 22.38 -14.02
N ILE A 103 6.97 22.02 -13.04
CA ILE A 103 8.29 22.63 -12.88
C ILE A 103 9.16 22.34 -14.12
N ALA A 104 9.22 21.09 -14.57
CA ALA A 104 10.02 20.69 -15.74
C ALA A 104 9.61 21.47 -16.99
N ASN A 105 8.30 21.59 -17.26
CA ASN A 105 7.77 22.32 -18.41
C ASN A 105 8.09 23.82 -18.35
N ARG A 106 8.02 24.45 -17.17
CA ARG A 106 8.37 25.88 -17.01
C ARG A 106 9.84 26.18 -17.21
N ASN A 107 10.70 25.18 -16.97
CA ASN A 107 12.15 25.30 -17.06
C ASN A 107 12.71 24.58 -18.29
N GLU A 108 11.85 24.24 -19.26
CA GLU A 108 12.21 23.60 -20.54
C GLU A 108 13.08 22.35 -20.39
N VAL A 109 12.90 21.60 -19.30
CA VAL A 109 13.64 20.37 -19.03
C VAL A 109 13.00 19.22 -19.82
N THR A 110 13.63 18.83 -20.94
CA THR A 110 13.11 17.80 -21.85
C THR A 110 13.45 16.37 -21.45
N ASP A 111 14.46 16.14 -20.61
CA ASP A 111 14.90 14.80 -20.19
C ASP A 111 14.52 14.51 -18.74
N THR A 112 13.23 14.36 -18.47
CA THR A 112 12.73 13.98 -17.15
C THR A 112 12.14 12.58 -17.15
N ASP A 113 12.70 11.63 -16.38
CA ASP A 113 12.10 10.29 -16.10
C ASP A 113 10.92 10.41 -15.10
N ILE A 114 9.97 11.31 -15.37
CA ILE A 114 8.74 11.42 -14.57
C ILE A 114 7.71 10.43 -15.11
N ARG A 115 7.76 9.22 -14.59
CA ARG A 115 6.85 8.14 -15.01
C ARG A 115 5.40 8.44 -14.66
N PRO A 116 4.43 8.20 -15.55
CA PRO A 116 3.03 8.34 -15.21
C PRO A 116 2.63 7.33 -14.13
N VAL A 117 1.93 7.81 -13.10
CA VAL A 117 1.34 6.97 -12.07
C VAL A 117 -0.16 6.92 -12.28
N GLU A 118 -0.64 5.78 -12.76
CA GLU A 118 -2.08 5.51 -12.77
C GLU A 118 -2.57 5.24 -11.35
N ALA A 119 -3.76 5.69 -11.00
CA ALA A 119 -4.39 5.39 -9.73
C ALA A 119 -5.71 4.65 -10.02
N SER A 120 -5.67 3.33 -9.93
CA SER A 120 -6.82 2.46 -10.15
C SER A 120 -7.10 1.65 -8.90
N TRP A 121 -8.36 1.61 -8.47
CA TRP A 121 -8.81 0.81 -7.32
C TRP A 121 -8.50 -0.66 -7.49
N ILE A 122 -8.78 -1.23 -8.67
CA ILE A 122 -8.54 -2.66 -8.95
C ILE A 122 -7.05 -2.97 -8.86
N SER A 123 -6.21 -2.11 -9.45
CA SER A 123 -4.75 -2.26 -9.37
C SER A 123 -4.23 -2.12 -7.94
N SER A 124 -4.88 -1.31 -7.10
CA SER A 124 -4.54 -1.20 -5.68
C SER A 124 -5.01 -2.40 -4.86
N MET A 125 -6.13 -3.04 -5.22
CA MET A 125 -6.61 -4.26 -4.56
C MET A 125 -5.72 -5.47 -4.84
N PHE A 126 -5.25 -5.60 -6.09
CA PHE A 126 -4.44 -6.72 -6.56
C PHE A 126 -2.99 -6.31 -6.81
N ASN A 127 -2.32 -5.84 -5.77
CA ASN A 127 -0.91 -5.47 -5.82
C ASN A 127 -0.05 -6.38 -4.95
N LEU A 128 1.26 -6.43 -5.23
CA LEU A 128 2.20 -7.32 -4.55
C LEU A 128 2.26 -7.10 -3.03
N SER A 129 2.03 -5.87 -2.54
CA SER A 129 2.02 -5.61 -1.09
C SER A 129 0.85 -6.28 -0.36
N MET A 130 -0.20 -6.72 -1.08
CA MET A 130 -1.35 -7.43 -0.51
C MET A 130 -1.11 -8.93 -0.33
N THR A 131 0.05 -9.45 -0.76
CA THR A 131 0.38 -10.89 -0.74
C THR A 131 0.16 -11.53 0.63
N LEU A 132 0.50 -10.84 1.72
CA LEU A 132 0.29 -11.34 3.08
C LEU A 132 -1.17 -11.74 3.32
N TYR A 133 -2.12 -10.86 2.98
CA TYR A 133 -3.53 -11.12 3.20
C TYR A 133 -4.03 -12.27 2.32
N PHE A 134 -3.60 -12.33 1.05
CA PHE A 134 -3.97 -13.41 0.16
C PHE A 134 -3.47 -14.76 0.66
N VAL A 135 -2.24 -14.83 1.17
CA VAL A 135 -1.69 -16.05 1.78
C VAL A 135 -2.52 -16.44 3.01
N LEU A 136 -2.79 -15.52 3.93
CA LEU A 136 -3.55 -15.81 5.15
C LEU A 136 -4.99 -16.26 4.83
N MET A 137 -5.68 -15.54 3.95
CA MET A 137 -7.04 -15.91 3.53
C MET A 137 -7.06 -17.26 2.81
N THR A 138 -6.07 -17.55 1.97
CA THR A 138 -5.96 -18.85 1.28
C THR A 138 -5.75 -19.98 2.29
N LEU A 139 -4.87 -19.80 3.27
CA LEU A 139 -4.67 -20.79 4.34
C LEU A 139 -5.93 -21.02 5.16
N SER A 140 -6.67 -19.95 5.50
CA SER A 140 -7.95 -20.05 6.19
C SER A 140 -9.00 -20.82 5.38
N VAL A 141 -9.14 -20.52 4.09
CA VAL A 141 -10.10 -21.22 3.21
C VAL A 141 -9.72 -22.69 3.04
N LEU A 142 -8.44 -22.99 2.80
CA LEU A 142 -7.95 -24.37 2.67
C LEU A 142 -8.18 -25.15 3.97
N GLY A 143 -7.85 -24.58 5.12
CA GLY A 143 -8.08 -25.21 6.42
C GLY A 143 -9.56 -25.49 6.68
N LEU A 144 -10.44 -24.55 6.36
CA LEU A 144 -11.89 -24.75 6.46
C LEU A 144 -12.37 -25.89 5.55
N VAL A 145 -11.91 -25.94 4.29
CA VAL A 145 -12.27 -27.02 3.36
C VAL A 145 -11.78 -28.38 3.85
N LEU A 146 -10.58 -28.46 4.42
CA LEU A 146 -10.04 -29.70 4.97
C LEU A 146 -10.82 -30.18 6.19
N LEU A 147 -11.21 -29.27 7.07
CA LEU A 147 -12.05 -29.56 8.24
C LEU A 147 -13.42 -30.08 7.81
N LEU A 148 -14.09 -29.40 6.86
CA LEU A 148 -15.40 -29.79 6.35
C LEU A 148 -15.38 -31.16 5.63
N LYS A 149 -14.24 -31.53 5.06
CA LYS A 149 -14.01 -32.85 4.45
C LYS A 149 -13.62 -33.94 5.47
N GLY A 150 -13.45 -33.58 6.74
CA GLY A 150 -13.01 -34.51 7.80
C GLY A 150 -11.57 -34.99 7.63
N VAL A 151 -10.74 -34.28 6.87
CA VAL A 151 -9.31 -34.61 6.70
C VAL A 151 -8.52 -34.24 7.96
N ILE A 152 -8.97 -33.21 8.67
CA ILE A 152 -8.43 -32.75 9.94
C ILE A 152 -9.57 -32.70 10.97
N SER A 153 -9.28 -33.07 12.22
CA SER A 153 -10.20 -33.06 13.36
C SER A 153 -9.46 -32.75 14.65
#